data_AF-A0AAE5WX91-F1
#
_entry.id   AF-A0AAE5WX91-F1
#
_cell.length_a   1.000
_cell.length_b   1.000
_cell.length_c   1.000
_cell.angle_alpha   90.00
_cell.angle_beta   90.00
_cell.angle_gamma   90.00
#
_symmetry.space_group_name_H-M   'P 1'
#
loop_
_entity.id
_entity.type
_entity.pdbx_description
1 polymer ?
#
loop_
_entity_poly.entity_id
_entity_poly.type
_entity_poly.pdbx_seq_one_letter_code
_entity_poly.pdbx_strand_id
1 'polypeptide(L)'
;MVLGMSLQAFTLVHVIISLIAIAAGLIVMFGLLGSKPMPGLTAIFLLFTILTNATGFLFPFKELLPSYIIAGISLVLLAIACIALYGMKLKGAWRPIYIVTAMISLYFNVFVLIIQSFLKIPALAALAPAVPPAPPSGPVFAVVQGIVLVFFVVVTIGAWRRYRPMAFA
;
A
#
# COMPACT_ATOMS: atom_id res chain seq x y z
N MET A 1 12.90 21.50 8.43
CA MET A 1 12.69 21.33 6.98
C MET A 1 13.07 19.91 6.60
N VAL A 2 12.43 19.31 5.59
CA VAL A 2 12.77 17.99 5.04
C VAL A 2 13.07 18.18 3.56
N LEU A 3 14.28 17.82 3.11
CA LEU A 3 14.73 18.03 1.72
C LEU A 3 14.55 19.49 1.22
N GLY A 4 14.81 20.48 2.08
CA GLY A 4 14.63 21.90 1.75
C GLY A 4 13.18 22.40 1.73
N MET A 5 12.19 21.54 2.01
CA MET A 5 10.77 21.90 2.10
C MET A 5 10.30 22.10 3.56
N SER A 6 9.21 22.85 3.74
CA SER A 6 8.46 22.84 5.00
C SER A 6 7.84 21.46 5.25
N LEU A 7 7.56 21.15 6.52
CA LEU A 7 6.95 19.86 6.89
C LEU A 7 5.58 19.68 6.23
N GLN A 8 4.80 20.76 6.11
CA GLN A 8 3.49 20.77 5.48
C GLN A 8 3.61 20.46 3.98
N ALA A 9 4.54 21.11 3.27
CA ALA A 9 4.76 20.87 1.86
C ALA A 9 5.22 19.42 1.61
N PHE A 10 6.15 18.92 2.42
CA PHE A 10 6.59 17.53 2.33
C PHE A 10 5.44 16.54 2.62
N THR A 11 4.59 16.83 3.60
CA THR A 11 3.39 16.03 3.89
C THR A 11 2.45 15.97 2.70
N LEU A 12 2.20 17.11 2.05
CA LEU A 12 1.36 17.17 0.86
C LEU A 12 1.91 16.32 -0.28
N VAL A 13 3.21 16.43 -0.57
CA VAL A 13 3.88 15.61 -1.59
C VAL A 13 3.75 14.12 -1.27
N HIS A 14 4.03 13.74 -0.02
CA HIS A 14 3.90 12.35 0.44
C HIS A 14 2.47 11.82 0.29
N VAL A 15 1.45 12.63 0.61
CA VAL A 15 0.05 12.24 0.43
C VAL A 15 -0.29 12.07 -1.05
N ILE A 16 0.13 12.99 -1.92
CA ILE A 16 -0.15 12.92 -3.37
C ILE A 16 0.45 11.64 -3.96
N ILE A 17 1.71 11.33 -3.67
CA ILE A 17 2.34 10.10 -4.19
C ILE A 17 1.65 8.83 -3.65
N SER A 18 1.18 8.86 -2.40
CA SER A 18 0.42 7.76 -1.79
C SER A 18 -0.90 7.52 -2.49
N LEU A 19 -1.63 8.59 -2.82
CA LEU A 19 -2.91 8.51 -3.52
C LEU A 19 -2.73 7.99 -4.95
N ILE A 20 -1.67 8.41 -5.65
CA ILE A 20 -1.31 7.87 -6.96
C ILE A 20 -1.00 6.37 -6.86
N ALA A 21 -0.20 5.96 -5.87
CA ALA A 21 0.11 4.56 -5.63
C ALA A 21 -1.15 3.70 -5.41
N ILE A 22 -2.06 4.18 -4.55
CA ILE A 22 -3.31 3.47 -4.22
C ILE A 22 -4.22 3.39 -5.44
N ALA A 23 -4.43 4.50 -6.15
CA ALA A 23 -5.30 4.52 -7.34
C ALA A 23 -4.78 3.56 -8.42
N ALA A 24 -3.47 3.64 -8.75
CA ALA A 24 -2.85 2.73 -9.71
C ALA A 24 -2.94 1.27 -9.24
N GLY A 25 -2.66 1.01 -7.97
CA GLY A 25 -2.71 -0.33 -7.38
C GLY A 25 -4.11 -0.95 -7.41
N LEU A 26 -5.16 -0.16 -7.11
CA LEU A 26 -6.55 -0.63 -7.19
C LEU A 26 -6.94 -1.01 -8.62
N ILE A 27 -6.52 -0.22 -9.63
CA ILE A 27 -6.77 -0.56 -11.03
C ILE A 27 -6.02 -1.84 -11.43
N VAL A 28 -4.74 -1.96 -11.05
CA VAL A 28 -3.93 -3.16 -11.30
C VAL A 28 -4.54 -4.39 -10.64
N MET A 29 -5.03 -4.27 -9.41
CA MET A 29 -5.71 -5.34 -8.67
C MET A 29 -6.93 -5.88 -9.45
N PHE A 30 -7.78 -5.01 -10.01
CA PHE A 30 -8.89 -5.46 -10.87
C PHE A 30 -8.40 -6.05 -12.20
N GLY A 31 -7.29 -5.52 -12.74
CA GLY A 31 -6.60 -6.12 -13.90
C GLY A 31 -6.15 -7.56 -13.63
N LEU A 32 -5.61 -7.85 -12.44
CA LEU A 32 -5.21 -9.20 -12.02
C LEU A 32 -6.42 -10.15 -11.96
N LEU A 33 -7.57 -9.69 -11.43
CA LEU A 33 -8.80 -10.49 -11.40
C LEU A 33 -9.32 -10.86 -12.80
N GLY A 34 -9.15 -9.95 -13.76
CA GLY A 34 -9.53 -10.14 -15.16
C GLY A 34 -8.46 -10.79 -16.05
N SER A 35 -7.29 -11.16 -15.49
CA SER A 35 -6.11 -11.60 -16.26
C SER A 35 -5.70 -10.62 -17.38
N LYS A 36 -5.91 -9.32 -17.17
CA LYS A 36 -5.53 -8.25 -18.12
C LYS A 36 -4.21 -7.61 -17.65
N PRO A 37 -3.07 -7.89 -18.31
CA PRO A 37 -1.80 -7.26 -17.92
C PRO A 37 -1.85 -5.76 -18.21
N MET A 38 -1.40 -4.95 -17.25
CA MET A 38 -1.37 -3.48 -17.36
C MET A 38 0.04 -2.96 -17.02
N PRO A 39 1.06 -3.24 -17.85
CA PRO A 39 2.46 -3.04 -17.49
C PRO A 39 2.79 -1.60 -17.08
N GLY A 40 2.21 -0.60 -17.74
CA GLY A 40 2.38 0.82 -17.39
C GLY A 40 1.83 1.16 -15.99
N LEU A 41 0.59 0.76 -15.70
CA LEU A 41 0.01 1.00 -14.37
C LEU A 41 0.68 0.18 -13.28
N THR A 42 1.13 -1.04 -13.58
CA THR A 42 1.92 -1.85 -12.65
C THR A 42 3.22 -1.15 -12.27
N ALA A 43 3.94 -0.58 -13.26
CA ALA A 43 5.17 0.17 -12.99
C ALA A 43 4.89 1.42 -12.14
N ILE A 44 3.83 2.17 -12.44
CA ILE A 44 3.40 3.32 -11.64
C ILE A 44 3.06 2.90 -10.20
N PHE A 45 2.26 1.85 -10.04
CA PHE A 45 1.90 1.30 -8.73
C PHE A 45 3.14 0.94 -7.91
N LEU A 46 4.07 0.15 -8.47
CA LEU A 46 5.27 -0.29 -7.76
C LEU A 46 6.17 0.91 -7.41
N LEU A 47 6.44 1.79 -8.37
CA LEU A 47 7.30 2.96 -8.16
C LEU A 47 6.73 3.88 -7.08
N PHE A 48 5.46 4.27 -7.20
CA PHE A 48 4.85 5.20 -6.25
C PHE A 48 4.65 4.56 -4.86
N THR A 49 4.42 3.24 -4.77
CA THR A 49 4.37 2.54 -3.47
C THR A 49 5.76 2.52 -2.83
N ILE A 50 6.83 2.29 -3.59
CA ILE A 50 8.21 2.36 -3.08
C ILE A 50 8.51 3.78 -2.60
N LEU A 51 8.19 4.81 -3.40
CA LEU A 51 8.39 6.21 -3.03
C LEU A 51 7.58 6.61 -1.80
N THR A 52 6.33 6.14 -1.68
CA THR A 52 5.48 6.38 -0.51
C THR A 52 6.15 5.83 0.75
N ASN A 53 6.57 4.57 0.73
CA ASN A 53 7.22 3.96 1.88
C ASN A 53 8.57 4.65 2.20
N ALA A 54 9.39 4.91 1.19
CA ALA A 54 10.70 5.55 1.35
C ALA A 54 10.59 6.97 1.93
N THR A 55 9.68 7.78 1.40
CA THR A 55 9.43 9.14 1.92
C THR A 55 8.83 9.13 3.32
N GLY A 56 8.08 8.08 3.69
CA GLY A 56 7.63 7.84 5.06
C GLY A 56 8.77 7.87 6.08
N PHE A 57 9.94 7.32 5.74
CA PHE A 57 11.13 7.33 6.59
C PHE A 57 11.83 8.68 6.71
N LEU A 58 11.51 9.64 5.84
CA LEU A 58 12.13 10.98 5.86
C LEU A 58 11.42 11.95 6.82
N PHE A 59 10.25 11.58 7.35
CA PHE A 59 9.59 12.37 8.38
C PHE A 59 10.38 12.32 9.69
N PRO A 60 10.50 13.43 10.44
CA PRO A 60 11.13 13.41 11.75
C PRO A 60 10.29 12.60 12.75
N PHE A 61 10.91 11.63 13.42
CA PHE A 61 10.29 10.87 14.49
C PHE A 61 11.15 10.86 15.74
N LYS A 62 10.49 10.85 16.90
CA LYS A 62 11.14 10.66 18.21
C LYS A 62 11.03 9.21 18.68
N GLU A 63 10.05 8.47 18.16
CA GLU A 63 9.70 7.11 18.57
C GLU A 63 9.36 6.27 17.34
N LEU A 64 9.58 4.95 17.42
CA LEU A 64 9.22 4.00 16.38
C LEU A 64 7.70 3.82 16.34
N LEU A 65 7.04 4.56 15.46
CA LEU A 65 5.63 4.40 15.18
C LEU A 65 5.35 3.11 14.39
N PRO A 66 4.16 2.50 14.56
CA PRO A 66 3.74 1.32 13.78
C PRO A 66 3.84 1.52 12.25
N SER A 67 3.66 2.75 11.76
CA SER A 67 3.77 3.07 10.34
C SER A 67 5.17 2.81 9.77
N TYR A 68 6.25 3.01 10.55
CA TYR A 68 7.61 2.74 10.09
C TYR A 68 7.87 1.24 9.95
N ILE A 69 7.34 0.44 10.86
CA ILE A 69 7.44 -1.02 10.80
C ILE A 69 6.71 -1.52 9.55
N ILE A 70 5.48 -1.06 9.34
CA ILE A 70 4.67 -1.41 8.17
C ILE A 70 5.38 -0.97 6.88
N ALA A 71 5.97 0.23 6.86
CA ALA A 71 6.70 0.72 5.70
C ALA A 71 7.93 -0.14 5.38
N GLY A 72 8.67 -0.57 6.41
CA GLY A 72 9.82 -1.46 6.26
C GLY A 72 9.42 -2.82 5.69
N ILE A 73 8.37 -3.43 6.23
CA ILE A 73 7.84 -4.71 5.71
C ILE A 73 7.35 -4.51 4.27
N SER A 74 6.66 -3.41 3.97
CA SER A 74 6.17 -3.12 2.62
C SER A 74 7.30 -3.01 1.60
N LEU A 75 8.43 -2.38 1.95
CA LEU A 75 9.60 -2.29 1.06
C LEU A 75 10.19 -3.67 0.76
N VAL A 76 10.27 -4.57 1.74
CA VAL A 76 10.71 -5.95 1.52
C VAL A 76 9.76 -6.68 0.57
N LEU A 77 8.45 -6.55 0.78
CA LEU A 77 7.44 -7.16 -0.10
C LEU A 77 7.51 -6.61 -1.53
N LEU A 78 7.71 -5.30 -1.68
CA LEU A 78 7.86 -4.66 -3.00
C LEU A 78 9.14 -5.10 -3.70
N ALA A 79 10.25 -5.26 -2.97
CA ALA A 79 11.47 -5.82 -3.54
C ALA A 79 11.22 -7.23 -4.09
N ILE A 80 10.53 -8.09 -3.34
CA ILE A 80 10.12 -9.43 -3.80
C ILE A 80 9.18 -9.34 -5.02
N ALA A 81 8.22 -8.42 -5.01
CA ALA A 81 7.30 -8.20 -6.15
C ALA A 81 8.07 -7.80 -7.42
N CYS A 82 9.03 -6.87 -7.31
CA CYS A 82 9.87 -6.44 -8.42
C CYS A 82 10.73 -7.60 -8.96
N ILE A 83 11.34 -8.41 -8.08
CA ILE A 83 12.11 -9.59 -8.50
C ILE A 83 11.20 -10.59 -9.22
N ALA A 84 10.02 -10.87 -8.66
CA ALA A 84 9.07 -11.81 -9.23
C ALA A 84 8.59 -11.37 -10.62
N LEU A 85 8.32 -10.07 -10.80
CA LEU A 85 7.81 -9.49 -12.04
C LEU A 85 8.91 -9.32 -13.11
N TYR A 86 10.03 -8.67 -12.77
CA TYR A 86 11.04 -8.27 -13.75
C TYR A 86 12.17 -9.30 -13.89
N GLY A 87 12.66 -9.86 -12.77
CA GLY A 87 13.75 -10.83 -12.80
C GLY A 87 13.27 -12.22 -13.22
N MET A 88 12.23 -12.70 -12.55
CA MET A 88 11.73 -14.07 -12.72
C MET A 88 10.60 -14.18 -13.74
N LYS A 89 10.13 -13.04 -14.28
CA LYS A 89 9.12 -12.95 -15.33
C LYS A 89 7.85 -13.76 -15.03
N LEU A 90 7.45 -13.80 -13.76
CA LEU A 90 6.28 -14.53 -13.27
C LEU A 90 6.27 -16.04 -13.59
N LYS A 91 7.44 -16.68 -13.78
CA LYS A 91 7.51 -18.11 -14.08
C LYS A 91 7.16 -18.97 -12.87
N GLY A 92 6.30 -19.97 -13.07
CA GLY A 92 5.96 -20.98 -12.05
C GLY A 92 5.47 -20.35 -10.74
N ALA A 93 6.18 -20.62 -9.64
CA ALA A 93 5.85 -20.13 -8.30
C ALA A 93 6.00 -18.60 -8.16
N TRP A 94 6.73 -17.92 -9.04
CA TRP A 94 6.91 -16.47 -8.97
C TRP A 94 5.64 -15.69 -9.30
N ARG A 95 4.70 -16.28 -10.05
CA ARG A 95 3.39 -15.67 -10.32
C ARG A 95 2.58 -15.45 -9.04
N PRO A 96 2.26 -16.49 -8.23
CA PRO A 96 1.51 -16.29 -7.00
C PRO A 96 2.30 -15.47 -5.97
N ILE A 97 3.64 -15.58 -5.93
CA ILE A 97 4.47 -14.72 -5.07
C ILE A 97 4.25 -13.24 -5.42
N TYR A 98 4.34 -12.87 -6.70
CA TYR A 98 4.08 -11.50 -7.14
C TYR A 98 2.70 -11.01 -6.74
N ILE A 99 1.65 -11.82 -6.96
CA ILE A 99 0.27 -11.43 -6.61
C ILE A 99 0.18 -11.15 -5.11
N VAL A 100 0.65 -12.07 -4.27
CA VAL A 100 0.54 -11.94 -2.82
C VAL A 100 1.33 -10.74 -2.32
N THR A 101 2.59 -10.57 -2.74
CA THR A 101 3.42 -9.45 -2.26
C THR A 101 2.92 -8.10 -2.76
N ALA A 102 2.44 -8.01 -4.00
CA ALA A 102 1.83 -6.79 -4.53
C ALA A 102 0.53 -6.43 -3.80
N MET A 103 -0.36 -7.41 -3.56
CA MET A 103 -1.64 -7.16 -2.89
C MET A 103 -1.47 -6.81 -1.41
N ILE A 104 -0.53 -7.44 -0.69
CA ILE A 104 -0.21 -7.07 0.69
C ILE A 104 0.37 -5.66 0.74
N SER A 105 1.24 -5.29 -0.21
CA SER A 105 1.80 -3.93 -0.26
C SER A 105 0.74 -2.87 -0.53
N LEU A 106 -0.23 -3.16 -1.41
CA LEU A 106 -1.38 -2.28 -1.64
C LEU A 106 -2.28 -2.18 -0.40
N TYR A 107 -2.53 -3.30 0.28
CA TYR A 107 -3.26 -3.32 1.55
C TYR A 107 -2.57 -2.42 2.60
N PHE A 108 -1.24 -2.51 2.74
CA PHE A 108 -0.49 -1.67 3.67
C PHE A 108 -0.62 -0.18 3.37
N ASN A 109 -0.58 0.23 2.10
CA ASN A 109 -0.84 1.63 1.74
C ASN A 109 -2.24 2.08 2.20
N VAL A 110 -3.27 1.28 1.94
CA VAL A 110 -4.66 1.61 2.34
C VAL A 110 -4.81 1.61 3.87
N PHE A 111 -4.19 0.64 4.55
CA PHE A 111 -4.18 0.55 6.00
C PHE A 111 -3.59 1.80 6.66
N VAL A 112 -2.43 2.24 6.18
CA VAL A 112 -1.76 3.47 6.67
C VAL A 112 -2.58 4.71 6.30
N LEU A 113 -3.17 4.78 5.10
CA LEU A 113 -4.05 5.88 4.71
C LEU A 113 -5.24 6.03 5.68
N ILE A 114 -5.86 4.92 6.08
CA ILE A 114 -6.98 4.94 7.04
C ILE A 114 -6.49 5.49 8.38
N ILE A 115 -5.39 4.99 8.93
CA ILE A 115 -4.81 5.51 10.18
C ILE A 115 -4.57 7.01 10.07
N GLN A 116 -3.90 7.48 9.01
CA GLN A 116 -3.62 8.90 8.83
C GLN A 116 -4.90 9.73 8.66
N SER A 117 -5.93 9.19 8.01
CA SER A 117 -7.23 9.87 7.87
C SER A 117 -7.90 10.08 9.23
N PHE A 118 -7.92 9.06 10.09
CA PHE A 118 -8.45 9.18 11.45
C PHE A 118 -7.62 10.13 12.34
N LEU A 119 -6.32 10.22 12.13
CA LEU A 119 -5.45 11.13 12.90
C LEU A 119 -5.49 12.59 12.42
N LYS A 120 -5.76 12.83 11.13
CA LYS A 120 -5.63 14.16 10.52
C LYS A 120 -6.96 14.84 10.19
N ILE A 121 -8.05 14.08 10.05
CA ILE A 121 -9.37 14.63 9.72
C ILE A 121 -10.19 14.77 11.02
N PRO A 122 -10.54 16.00 11.45
CA PRO A 122 -11.22 16.22 12.74
C PRO A 122 -12.50 15.41 12.93
N ALA A 123 -13.31 15.29 11.87
CA ALA A 123 -14.56 14.51 11.91
C ALA A 123 -14.31 13.01 12.16
N LEU A 124 -13.23 12.44 11.61
CA LEU A 124 -12.87 11.04 11.83
C LEU A 124 -12.18 10.84 13.19
N ALA A 125 -11.35 11.80 13.60
CA ALA A 125 -10.70 11.79 14.91
C ALA A 125 -11.71 11.77 16.06
N ALA A 126 -12.87 12.44 15.90
CA ALA A 126 -13.96 12.41 16.86
C ALA A 126 -14.60 11.00 17.00
N LEU A 127 -14.56 10.17 15.95
CA LEU A 127 -15.15 8.83 15.94
C LEU A 127 -14.21 7.75 16.51
N ALA A 128 -12.90 7.99 16.49
CA ALA A 128 -11.90 7.13 17.11
C ALA A 128 -10.75 7.98 17.65
N PRO A 129 -10.93 8.63 18.81
CA PRO A 129 -9.90 9.47 19.40
C PRO A 129 -8.63 8.66 19.67
N ALA A 130 -7.49 9.20 19.24
CA ALA A 130 -6.18 8.60 19.43
C ALA A 130 -5.27 9.58 20.17
N VAL A 131 -4.49 9.07 21.12
CA VAL A 131 -3.42 9.84 21.76
C VAL A 131 -2.09 9.29 21.24
N PRO A 132 -1.29 10.07 20.48
CA PRO A 132 0.03 9.64 20.08
C PRO A 132 0.85 9.18 21.30
N PRO A 133 1.60 8.06 21.23
CA PRO A 133 1.95 7.29 20.03
C PRO A 133 0.95 6.18 19.64
N ALA A 134 -0.16 6.03 20.36
CA ALA A 134 -1.12 4.97 20.09
C ALA A 134 -1.89 5.22 18.77
N PRO A 135 -2.12 4.17 17.96
CA PRO A 135 -2.98 4.29 16.78
C PRO A 135 -4.44 4.57 17.20
N PRO A 136 -5.28 5.10 16.28
CA PRO A 136 -6.72 5.18 16.48
C PRO A 136 -7.29 3.84 16.91
N SER A 137 -8.23 3.87 17.85
CA SER A 137 -8.87 2.68 18.39
C SER A 137 -10.35 2.93 18.64
N GLY A 138 -11.13 1.85 18.70
CA GLY A 138 -12.57 1.91 18.91
C GLY A 138 -13.36 1.18 17.82
N PRO A 139 -14.69 1.04 18.01
CA PRO A 139 -15.52 0.19 17.17
C PRO A 139 -15.53 0.63 15.71
N VAL A 140 -15.64 1.93 15.44
CA VAL A 140 -15.69 2.48 14.08
C VAL A 140 -14.38 2.19 13.32
N PHE A 141 -13.24 2.49 13.96
CA PHE A 141 -11.93 2.22 13.37
C PHE A 141 -11.73 0.73 13.09
N ALA A 142 -12.08 -0.14 14.05
CA ALA A 142 -11.96 -1.58 13.90
C ALA A 142 -12.84 -2.12 12.76
N VAL A 143 -14.07 -1.63 12.62
CA VAL A 143 -14.97 -2.01 11.52
C VAL A 143 -14.40 -1.58 10.17
N VAL A 144 -13.92 -0.34 10.04
CA VAL A 144 -13.33 0.15 8.78
C VAL A 144 -12.12 -0.69 8.38
N GLN A 145 -11.20 -0.93 9.32
CA GLN A 145 -10.02 -1.78 9.06
C GLN A 145 -10.41 -3.22 8.74
N GLY A 146 -11.39 -3.78 9.45
CA GLY A 146 -11.90 -5.12 9.22
C GLY A 146 -12.51 -5.30 7.83
N ILE A 147 -13.32 -4.34 7.37
CA ILE A 147 -13.90 -4.35 6.01
C ILE A 147 -12.80 -4.34 4.95
N VAL A 148 -11.81 -3.46 5.12
CA VAL A 148 -10.67 -3.34 4.19
C VAL A 148 -9.86 -4.65 4.16
N LEU A 149 -9.57 -5.23 5.33
CA LEU A 149 -8.87 -6.50 5.43
C LEU A 149 -9.62 -7.62 4.69
N VAL A 150 -10.93 -7.77 4.97
CA VAL A 150 -11.76 -8.79 4.32
C VAL A 150 -11.78 -8.60 2.80
N PHE A 151 -11.93 -7.35 2.34
CA PHE A 151 -11.88 -7.02 0.92
C PHE A 151 -10.57 -7.48 0.27
N PHE A 152 -9.43 -7.11 0.86
CA PHE A 152 -8.12 -7.50 0.31
C PHE A 152 -7.89 -9.00 0.35
N VAL A 153 -8.34 -9.71 1.39
CA VAL A 153 -8.25 -11.17 1.47
C VAL A 153 -9.04 -11.82 0.34
N VAL A 154 -10.30 -11.44 0.15
CA VAL A 154 -11.18 -11.99 -0.90
C VAL A 154 -10.60 -11.73 -2.29
N VAL A 155 -10.15 -10.50 -2.55
CA VAL A 155 -9.60 -10.13 -3.86
C VAL A 155 -8.26 -10.82 -4.11
N THR A 156 -7.39 -10.95 -3.11
CA THR A 156 -6.10 -11.65 -3.26
C THR A 156 -6.30 -13.13 -3.58
N ILE A 157 -7.25 -13.80 -2.90
CA ILE A 157 -7.61 -15.19 -3.20
C ILE A 157 -8.19 -15.29 -4.62
N GLY A 158 -9.06 -14.36 -5.01
CA GLY A 158 -9.62 -14.28 -6.35
C GLY A 158 -8.55 -14.12 -7.43
N ALA A 159 -7.61 -13.18 -7.23
CA ALA A 159 -6.51 -12.91 -8.13
C ALA A 159 -5.57 -14.12 -8.23
N TRP A 160 -5.23 -14.76 -7.11
CA TRP A 160 -4.40 -15.97 -7.11
C TRP A 160 -5.05 -17.11 -7.92
N ARG A 161 -6.36 -17.33 -7.76
CA ARG A 161 -7.08 -18.41 -8.48
C ARG A 161 -7.26 -18.11 -9.97
N ARG A 162 -7.51 -16.85 -10.34
CA ARG A 162 -7.90 -16.45 -11.70
C ARG A 162 -6.74 -15.98 -12.56
N TYR A 163 -5.69 -15.42 -11.99
CA TYR A 163 -4.61 -14.80 -12.76
C TYR A 163 -3.77 -15.85 -13.48
N ARG A 164 -3.99 -15.93 -14.79
CA ARG A 164 -3.24 -16.76 -15.73
C ARG A 164 -2.84 -15.85 -16.90
N PRO A 165 -1.70 -15.14 -16.79
CA PRO A 165 -1.25 -14.31 -17.91
C PRO A 165 -1.01 -15.25 -19.10
N MET A 166 -1.65 -14.95 -20.24
CA MET A 166 -1.23 -15.54 -21.50
C MET A 166 0.25 -15.19 -21.67
N ALA A 167 1.07 -16.17 -22.07
CA ALA A 167 2.49 -15.98 -22.27
C ALA A 167 2.70 -14.68 -23.05
N PHE A 168 3.64 -13.84 -22.59
CA PHE A 168 4.12 -12.72 -23.41
C PHE A 168 4.50 -13.32 -24.77
N ALA A 169 3.69 -13.04 -25.79
CA ALA A 169 4.03 -13.28 -27.18
C ALA A 169 5.04 -12.22 -27.61
#